data_AF-A0A6N8GBV0-F1
#
_entry.id   AF-A0A6N8GBV0-F1
#
_cell.length_a   1.000
_cell.length_b   1.000
_cell.length_c   1.000
_cell.angle_alpha   90.00
_cell.angle_beta   90.00
_cell.angle_gamma   90.00
#
_symmetry.space_group_name_H-M   'P 1'
#
loop_
_entity.id
_entity.type
_entity.pdbx_description
1 polymer ?
#
loop_
_entity_poly.entity_id
_entity_poly.type
_entity_poly.pdbx_seq_one_letter_code
_entity_poly.pdbx_strand_id
1 'polypeptide(L)'
;VDVDEAHNVVIRNLAFANWDDDAINVQDGSTNVWIDHNSFTNGSDGAVDIKRESDFVTVSWNHVFDHGKSMLLGHSDGHTADDGHLRVTYHHNYFDGSQSRHPRVRFGETVHVYNNYYRGNSGYGVASTMDAGVLVEDNYFENVENPTHVGYADSDPGRLVARGNVFDDSGRPETAGSVAEVPYAYSPDAAQDVPAVVTAGAGPGNI
;
A
#
# COMPACT_ATOMS: atom_id res chain seq x y z
N VAL A 1 6.82 14.15 7.01
CA VAL A 1 6.21 14.03 8.36
C VAL A 1 6.78 12.77 8.95
N ASP A 2 7.34 12.88 10.15
CA ASP A 2 7.92 11.73 10.84
C ASP A 2 7.08 11.40 12.07
N VAL A 3 6.54 10.19 12.10
CA VAL A 3 5.72 9.63 13.18
C VAL A 3 6.57 8.56 13.85
N ASP A 4 7.24 8.97 14.92
CA ASP A 4 8.26 8.20 15.63
C ASP A 4 7.81 7.98 17.08
N GLU A 5 7.78 6.72 17.52
CA GLU A 5 7.33 6.28 18.85
C GLU A 5 5.96 6.89 19.27
N ALA A 6 5.06 7.06 18.30
CA ALA A 6 3.80 7.77 18.48
C ALA A 6 2.59 6.84 18.48
N HIS A 7 1.48 7.31 19.06
CA HIS A 7 0.22 6.57 19.06
C HIS A 7 -0.97 7.48 18.78
N ASN A 8 -1.99 6.96 18.08
CA ASN A 8 -3.24 7.66 17.79
C ASN A 8 -3.01 8.95 16.99
N VAL A 9 -2.49 8.81 15.78
CA VAL A 9 -2.15 9.91 14.87
C VAL A 9 -3.03 9.87 13.64
N VAL A 10 -3.58 11.01 13.24
CA VAL A 10 -4.33 11.16 11.98
C VAL A 10 -3.63 12.20 11.12
N ILE A 11 -3.26 11.81 9.89
CA ILE A 11 -2.71 12.69 8.86
C ILE A 11 -3.70 12.71 7.72
N ARG A 12 -4.46 13.80 7.60
CA ARG A 12 -5.60 13.86 6.68
C ARG A 12 -5.68 15.16 5.90
N ASN A 13 -6.08 15.08 4.64
CA ASN A 13 -6.41 16.22 3.80
C ASN A 13 -5.23 17.18 3.53
N LEU A 14 -4.04 16.63 3.30
CA LEU A 14 -2.84 17.39 2.98
C LEU A 14 -2.33 17.08 1.56
N ALA A 15 -1.68 18.05 0.94
CA ALA A 15 -0.98 17.88 -0.32
C ALA A 15 0.54 17.93 -0.09
N PHE A 16 1.21 16.80 -0.32
CA PHE A 16 2.66 16.65 -0.22
C PHE A 16 3.29 16.72 -1.61
N ALA A 17 4.34 17.52 -1.74
CA ALA A 17 5.11 17.64 -2.97
C ALA A 17 6.58 17.98 -2.69
N ASN A 18 7.49 17.55 -3.58
CA ASN A 18 8.91 17.96 -3.58
C ASN A 18 9.66 17.70 -2.26
N TRP A 19 9.44 16.54 -1.64
CA TRP A 19 10.14 16.16 -0.41
C TRP A 19 11.48 15.47 -0.72
N ASP A 20 12.47 15.66 0.15
CA ASP A 20 13.86 15.20 -0.06
C ASP A 20 14.10 13.73 0.32
N ASP A 21 13.26 13.15 1.17
CA ASP A 21 13.35 11.76 1.66
C ASP A 21 11.99 11.04 1.58
N ASP A 22 11.33 10.76 2.72
CA ASP A 22 9.95 10.23 2.77
C ASP A 22 8.92 11.37 3.05
N ALA A 23 7.75 11.36 2.38
CA ALA A 23 6.70 12.35 2.66
C ALA A 23 6.05 12.09 4.02
N ILE A 24 5.71 10.84 4.30
CA ILE A 24 5.28 10.35 5.61
C ILE A 24 6.09 9.11 5.95
N ASN A 25 6.70 9.13 7.12
CA ASN A 25 7.40 8.01 7.70
C ASN A 25 6.72 7.64 9.03
N VAL A 26 6.38 6.36 9.20
CA VAL A 26 5.81 5.80 10.44
C VAL A 26 6.78 4.74 10.94
N GLN A 27 7.37 4.98 12.11
CA GLN A 27 8.48 4.16 12.60
C GLN A 27 8.52 3.99 14.11
N ASP A 28 9.44 3.12 14.53
CA ASP A 28 9.89 2.90 15.90
C ASP A 28 8.74 2.60 16.86
N GLY A 29 7.96 1.58 16.50
CA GLY A 29 6.85 1.08 17.31
C GLY A 29 5.61 1.96 17.30
N SER A 30 5.48 2.89 16.34
CA SER A 30 4.30 3.74 16.23
C SER A 30 3.03 2.93 15.95
N THR A 31 1.92 3.25 16.62
CA THR A 31 0.66 2.49 16.47
C THR A 31 -0.60 3.33 16.30
N ASN A 32 -1.63 2.75 15.68
CA ASN A 32 -2.93 3.39 15.49
C ASN A 32 -2.78 4.71 14.72
N VAL A 33 -2.27 4.60 13.48
CA VAL A 33 -2.05 5.75 12.59
C VAL A 33 -3.02 5.66 11.41
N TRP A 34 -3.66 6.78 11.08
CA TRP A 34 -4.56 6.87 9.93
C TRP A 34 -4.09 7.96 8.96
N ILE A 35 -3.71 7.53 7.76
CA ILE A 35 -3.22 8.39 6.68
C ILE A 35 -4.29 8.42 5.59
N ASP A 36 -5.05 9.51 5.54
CA ASP A 36 -6.31 9.56 4.81
C ASP A 36 -6.49 10.77 3.89
N HIS A 37 -7.03 10.61 2.69
CA HIS A 37 -7.37 11.74 1.79
C HIS A 37 -6.21 12.73 1.56
N ASN A 38 -4.97 12.23 1.43
CA ASN A 38 -3.82 13.07 1.09
C ASN A 38 -3.43 12.91 -0.38
N SER A 39 -2.63 13.83 -0.90
CA SER A 39 -1.97 13.67 -2.21
C SER A 39 -0.46 13.69 -2.11
N PHE A 40 0.21 12.92 -2.96
CA PHE A 40 1.66 12.77 -2.98
C PHE A 40 2.19 12.83 -4.42
N THR A 41 3.14 13.73 -4.68
CA THR A 41 3.75 13.87 -6.01
C THR A 41 5.18 14.39 -5.98
N ASN A 42 5.99 13.98 -6.97
CA ASN A 42 7.32 14.53 -7.24
C ASN A 42 8.27 14.53 -6.03
N GLY A 43 8.29 13.43 -5.28
CA GLY A 43 9.20 13.24 -4.16
C GLY A 43 10.45 12.44 -4.51
N SER A 44 11.42 12.44 -3.59
CA SER A 44 12.69 11.73 -3.75
C SER A 44 12.63 10.24 -3.37
N ASP A 45 12.16 9.91 -2.15
CA ASP A 45 11.98 8.51 -1.68
C ASP A 45 10.52 8.10 -1.55
N GLY A 46 10.09 7.57 -0.41
CA GLY A 46 8.75 7.03 -0.19
C GLY A 46 7.69 8.12 -0.12
N ALA A 47 6.49 7.87 -0.65
CA ALA A 47 5.35 8.69 -0.27
C ALA A 47 4.89 8.33 1.15
N VAL A 48 4.70 7.04 1.43
CA VAL A 48 4.36 6.54 2.77
C VAL A 48 5.20 5.31 3.10
N ASP A 49 6.16 5.46 4.02
CA ASP A 49 7.00 4.36 4.49
C ASP A 49 6.60 3.99 5.93
N ILE A 50 6.30 2.71 6.16
CA ILE A 50 5.92 2.16 7.47
C ILE A 50 6.91 1.05 7.82
N LYS A 51 7.60 1.18 8.95
CA LYS A 51 8.75 0.33 9.29
C LYS A 51 8.94 0.21 10.80
N ARG A 52 9.89 -0.62 11.21
CA ARG A 52 10.40 -0.69 12.59
C ARG A 52 9.26 -0.90 13.59
N GLU A 53 8.65 -2.08 13.52
CA GLU A 53 7.67 -2.57 14.48
C GLU A 53 6.39 -1.73 14.60
N SER A 54 6.20 -0.76 13.70
CA SER A 54 4.98 0.03 13.61
C SER A 54 3.77 -0.86 13.28
N ASP A 55 2.60 -0.47 13.75
CA ASP A 55 1.46 -1.39 13.71
C ASP A 55 0.10 -0.71 13.72
N PHE A 56 -0.93 -1.43 13.28
CA PHE A 56 -2.30 -0.92 13.22
C PHE A 56 -2.40 0.39 12.45
N VAL A 57 -1.91 0.39 11.21
CA VAL A 57 -1.95 1.56 10.33
C VAL A 57 -3.00 1.37 9.24
N THR A 58 -3.75 2.44 8.95
CA THR A 58 -4.64 2.49 7.77
C THR A 58 -4.18 3.59 6.83
N VAL A 59 -3.99 3.24 5.56
CA VAL A 59 -3.65 4.16 4.48
C VAL A 59 -4.80 4.16 3.49
N SER A 60 -5.60 5.22 3.49
CA SER A 60 -6.85 5.24 2.73
C SER A 60 -7.10 6.50 1.91
N TRP A 61 -7.79 6.36 0.78
CA TRP A 61 -8.24 7.49 -0.02
C TRP A 61 -7.13 8.46 -0.45
N ASN A 62 -5.87 8.02 -0.50
CA ASN A 62 -4.77 8.88 -0.91
C ASN A 62 -4.59 8.85 -2.43
N HIS A 63 -4.12 9.94 -3.02
CA HIS A 63 -3.78 10.01 -4.45
C HIS A 63 -2.27 10.17 -4.64
N VAL A 64 -1.64 9.19 -5.29
CA VAL A 64 -0.20 9.19 -5.58
C VAL A 64 0.00 9.24 -7.08
N PHE A 65 0.64 10.30 -7.58
CA PHE A 65 0.84 10.56 -9.00
C PHE A 65 2.21 11.22 -9.26
N ASP A 66 2.75 11.01 -10.46
CA ASP A 66 4.09 11.51 -10.85
C ASP A 66 5.16 11.22 -9.78
N HIS A 67 5.20 9.97 -9.31
CA HIS A 67 6.09 9.55 -8.22
C HIS A 67 6.71 8.16 -8.44
N GLY A 68 7.93 7.95 -7.95
CA GLY A 68 8.69 6.71 -8.19
C GLY A 68 8.41 5.58 -7.18
N LYS A 69 8.47 5.89 -5.89
CA LYS A 69 8.42 4.91 -4.79
C LYS A 69 7.23 5.23 -3.88
N SER A 70 6.10 4.57 -4.09
CA SER A 70 4.84 4.95 -3.43
C SER A 70 4.81 4.58 -1.95
N MET A 71 4.71 3.29 -1.61
CA MET A 71 4.44 2.83 -0.25
C MET A 71 5.28 1.61 0.14
N LEU A 72 6.18 1.78 1.12
CA LEU A 72 6.97 0.69 1.70
C LEU A 72 6.33 0.20 3.02
N LEU A 73 6.33 -1.11 3.22
CA LEU A 73 5.98 -1.75 4.49
C LEU A 73 7.07 -2.75 4.88
N GLY A 74 7.88 -2.38 5.87
CA GLY A 74 9.10 -3.10 6.26
C GLY A 74 10.29 -2.73 5.37
N HIS A 75 11.35 -2.20 6.00
CA HIS A 75 12.41 -1.49 5.27
C HIS A 75 13.60 -2.35 4.84
N SER A 76 13.82 -3.50 5.48
CA SER A 76 15.03 -4.31 5.32
C SER A 76 14.75 -5.79 5.51
N ASP A 77 15.31 -6.62 4.65
CA ASP A 77 15.23 -8.10 4.74
C ASP A 77 15.90 -8.62 6.03
N GLY A 78 16.78 -7.82 6.65
CA GLY A 78 17.44 -8.15 7.92
C GLY A 78 16.72 -7.68 9.18
N HIS A 79 15.67 -6.85 9.05
CA HIS A 79 14.95 -6.31 10.22
C HIS A 79 13.84 -7.26 10.67
N THR A 80 14.25 -8.46 11.10
CA THR A 80 13.33 -9.54 11.51
C THR A 80 12.47 -9.22 12.73
N ALA A 81 12.75 -8.15 13.45
CA ALA A 81 11.90 -7.68 14.54
C ALA A 81 10.55 -7.12 14.06
N ASP A 82 10.38 -6.86 12.76
CA ASP A 82 9.08 -6.57 12.14
C ASP A 82 8.12 -7.80 12.15
N ASP A 83 8.60 -9.03 12.41
CA ASP A 83 7.76 -10.22 12.53
C ASP A 83 6.75 -10.11 13.68
N GLY A 84 5.47 -10.37 13.39
CA GLY A 84 4.36 -10.16 14.34
C GLY A 84 3.85 -8.72 14.43
N HIS A 85 4.42 -7.79 13.66
CA HIS A 85 4.02 -6.39 13.54
C HIS A 85 3.51 -6.06 12.13
N LEU A 86 3.51 -4.78 11.75
CA LEU A 86 3.19 -4.31 10.40
C LEU A 86 1.78 -4.70 9.92
N ARG A 87 0.78 -4.74 10.81
CA ARG A 87 -0.62 -4.97 10.41
C ARG A 87 -1.17 -3.68 9.83
N VAL A 88 -1.17 -3.61 8.50
CA VAL A 88 -1.55 -2.42 7.75
C VAL A 88 -2.66 -2.73 6.75
N THR A 89 -3.57 -1.77 6.62
CA THR A 89 -4.63 -1.79 5.62
C THR A 89 -4.42 -0.68 4.60
N TYR A 90 -4.47 -1.01 3.32
CA TYR A 90 -4.43 -0.05 2.21
C TYR A 90 -5.75 -0.13 1.46
N HIS A 91 -6.55 0.94 1.47
CA HIS A 91 -7.80 0.92 0.71
C HIS A 91 -8.20 2.21 0.04
N HIS A 92 -8.88 2.11 -1.11
CA HIS A 92 -9.39 3.25 -1.84
C HIS A 92 -8.31 4.28 -2.23
N ASN A 93 -7.03 3.88 -2.27
CA ASN A 93 -5.97 4.75 -2.76
C ASN A 93 -5.97 4.75 -4.29
N TYR A 94 -5.65 5.90 -4.86
CA TYR A 94 -5.47 6.09 -6.29
C TYR A 94 -3.98 6.15 -6.64
N PHE A 95 -3.47 5.13 -7.32
CA PHE A 95 -2.10 5.05 -7.82
C PHE A 95 -2.09 5.39 -9.31
N ASP A 96 -1.94 6.67 -9.63
CA ASP A 96 -2.12 7.24 -10.97
C ASP A 96 -0.77 7.48 -11.67
N GLY A 97 -0.29 6.48 -12.40
CA GLY A 97 0.97 6.55 -13.14
C GLY A 97 2.24 6.50 -12.30
N SER A 98 2.13 6.30 -10.98
CA SER A 98 3.29 6.10 -10.10
C SER A 98 3.98 4.77 -10.36
N GLN A 99 5.30 4.70 -10.16
CA GLN A 99 6.11 3.61 -10.71
C GLN A 99 6.02 2.30 -9.90
N SER A 100 6.23 2.32 -8.59
CA SER A 100 6.42 1.07 -7.81
C SER A 100 6.02 1.18 -6.34
N ARG A 101 6.01 0.02 -5.65
CA ARG A 101 5.74 -0.15 -4.21
C ARG A 101 4.28 0.21 -3.86
N HIS A 102 3.30 -0.59 -4.29
CA HIS A 102 1.88 -0.26 -4.06
C HIS A 102 1.05 -1.29 -3.26
N PRO A 103 1.45 -1.72 -2.05
CA PRO A 103 2.73 -1.51 -1.36
C PRO A 103 3.79 -2.58 -1.71
N ARG A 104 5.05 -2.36 -1.31
CA ARG A 104 6.03 -3.46 -1.14
C ARG A 104 6.08 -3.87 0.33
N VAL A 105 5.76 -5.13 0.61
CA VAL A 105 5.57 -5.66 1.97
C VAL A 105 6.63 -6.68 2.33
N ARG A 106 7.15 -6.57 3.56
CA ARG A 106 7.98 -7.55 4.24
C ARG A 106 7.38 -7.93 5.59
N PHE A 107 7.48 -9.19 5.99
CA PHE A 107 7.12 -9.77 7.30
C PHE A 107 5.65 -9.63 7.75
N GLY A 108 4.95 -8.54 7.43
CA GLY A 108 3.61 -8.27 7.93
C GLY A 108 2.60 -9.35 7.57
N GLU A 109 1.80 -9.76 8.55
CA GLU A 109 0.67 -10.67 8.37
C GLU A 109 -0.45 -10.37 9.38
N THR A 110 -1.70 -10.19 8.97
CA THR A 110 -2.20 -10.05 7.59
C THR A 110 -2.14 -8.59 7.13
N VAL A 111 -1.58 -8.34 5.95
CA VAL A 111 -1.68 -7.05 5.26
C VAL A 111 -2.83 -7.10 4.26
N HIS A 112 -3.73 -6.13 4.34
CA HIS A 112 -4.95 -6.13 3.54
C HIS A 112 -4.95 -4.95 2.56
N VAL A 113 -5.03 -5.25 1.27
CA VAL A 113 -4.98 -4.29 0.17
C VAL A 113 -6.26 -4.43 -0.64
N TYR A 114 -7.21 -3.51 -0.47
CA TYR A 114 -8.52 -3.63 -1.10
C TYR A 114 -9.10 -2.34 -1.69
N ASN A 115 -9.91 -2.46 -2.76
CA ASN A 115 -10.53 -1.33 -3.47
C ASN A 115 -9.58 -0.19 -3.86
N ASN A 116 -8.28 -0.45 -4.06
CA ASN A 116 -7.37 0.54 -4.62
C ASN A 116 -7.46 0.55 -6.14
N TYR A 117 -7.24 1.72 -6.73
CA TYR A 117 -7.20 1.89 -8.17
C TYR A 117 -5.77 2.11 -8.65
N TYR A 118 -5.29 1.19 -9.48
CA TYR A 118 -3.97 1.22 -10.09
C TYR A 118 -4.12 1.53 -11.57
N ARG A 119 -3.50 2.61 -12.04
CA ARG A 119 -3.65 3.07 -13.43
C ARG A 119 -2.29 3.42 -14.02
N GLY A 120 -1.85 2.64 -15.02
CA GLY A 120 -0.64 2.93 -15.79
C GLY A 120 0.65 2.86 -14.96
N ASN A 121 0.68 2.08 -13.88
CA ASN A 121 1.86 1.94 -13.03
C ASN A 121 2.96 1.14 -13.75
N SER A 122 4.12 1.77 -13.99
CA SER A 122 5.15 1.27 -14.92
C SER A 122 6.10 0.21 -14.37
N GLY A 123 6.20 0.08 -13.05
CA GLY A 123 7.03 -0.94 -12.39
C GLY A 123 6.21 -2.15 -11.99
N TYR A 124 5.57 -2.06 -10.82
CA TYR A 124 4.68 -3.09 -10.29
C TYR A 124 3.67 -2.52 -9.30
N GLY A 125 2.57 -3.24 -9.10
CA GLY A 125 1.57 -2.96 -8.07
C GLY A 125 2.03 -3.43 -6.69
N VAL A 126 1.41 -4.51 -6.20
CA VAL A 126 1.67 -5.06 -4.85
C VAL A 126 2.82 -6.06 -4.89
N ALA A 127 3.81 -5.96 -4.00
CA ALA A 127 4.83 -7.01 -3.84
C ALA A 127 4.79 -7.59 -2.42
N SER A 128 4.68 -8.91 -2.32
CA SER A 128 4.80 -9.64 -1.05
C SER A 128 6.15 -10.33 -0.98
N THR A 129 6.94 -10.00 0.04
CA THR A 129 8.33 -10.49 0.23
C THR A 129 8.55 -10.92 1.68
N MET A 130 9.63 -11.66 1.95
CA MET A 130 10.05 -12.04 3.30
C MET A 130 8.91 -12.68 4.13
N ASP A 131 8.25 -13.70 3.57
CA ASP A 131 7.10 -14.44 4.15
C ASP A 131 5.89 -13.58 4.58
N ALA A 132 5.82 -12.31 4.15
CA ALA A 132 4.64 -11.48 4.38
C ALA A 132 3.36 -12.13 3.84
N GLY A 133 2.25 -11.99 4.55
CA GLY A 133 0.93 -12.45 4.11
C GLY A 133 0.07 -11.31 3.61
N VAL A 134 -0.09 -11.17 2.29
CA VAL A 134 -0.84 -10.06 1.67
C VAL A 134 -2.11 -10.53 0.97
N LEU A 135 -3.27 -10.05 1.43
CA LEU A 135 -4.54 -10.22 0.72
C LEU A 135 -4.76 -9.03 -0.21
N VAL A 136 -4.81 -9.29 -1.52
CA VAL A 136 -5.12 -8.32 -2.58
C VAL A 136 -6.55 -8.58 -3.05
N GLU A 137 -7.50 -7.78 -2.58
CA GLU A 137 -8.94 -8.02 -2.72
C GLU A 137 -9.68 -6.88 -3.43
N ASP A 138 -10.49 -7.20 -4.43
CA ASP A 138 -11.43 -6.25 -5.07
C ASP A 138 -10.79 -4.92 -5.52
N ASN A 139 -9.52 -4.94 -5.95
CA ASN A 139 -8.83 -3.79 -6.54
C ASN A 139 -9.06 -3.74 -8.06
N TYR A 140 -8.82 -2.57 -8.67
CA TYR A 140 -8.85 -2.41 -10.12
C TYR A 140 -7.45 -2.05 -10.64
N PHE A 141 -6.92 -2.86 -11.53
CA PHE A 141 -5.66 -2.62 -12.24
C PHE A 141 -5.96 -2.30 -13.69
N GLU A 142 -5.58 -1.11 -14.16
CA GLU A 142 -5.73 -0.64 -15.53
C GLU A 142 -4.34 -0.35 -16.13
N ASN A 143 -3.98 -0.99 -17.24
CA ASN A 143 -2.69 -0.78 -17.90
C ASN A 143 -1.47 -1.04 -16.98
N VAL A 144 -1.54 -2.08 -16.13
CA VAL A 144 -0.46 -2.46 -15.20
C VAL A 144 0.14 -3.80 -15.62
N GLU A 145 1.34 -3.78 -16.18
CA GLU A 145 1.99 -5.00 -16.70
C GLU A 145 2.33 -6.00 -15.57
N ASN A 146 2.67 -5.51 -14.37
CA ASN A 146 2.96 -6.35 -13.20
C ASN A 146 2.03 -6.01 -12.02
N PRO A 147 0.78 -6.51 -11.98
CA PRO A 147 -0.14 -6.15 -10.91
C PRO A 147 0.33 -6.59 -9.53
N THR A 148 0.92 -7.79 -9.45
CA THR A 148 1.46 -8.33 -8.19
C THR A 148 2.75 -9.10 -8.41
N HIS A 149 3.61 -9.10 -7.39
CA HIS A 149 4.80 -9.95 -7.29
C HIS A 149 4.84 -10.75 -5.99
N VAL A 150 5.42 -11.95 -6.09
CA VAL A 150 5.78 -12.80 -4.95
C VAL A 150 7.30 -12.91 -4.91
N GLY A 151 7.94 -12.17 -4.01
CA GLY A 151 9.36 -11.85 -4.08
C GLY A 151 9.61 -10.55 -4.86
N TYR A 152 10.79 -9.95 -4.72
CA TYR A 152 11.21 -8.84 -5.56
C TYR A 152 12.71 -8.56 -5.37
N ALA A 153 13.44 -8.42 -6.48
CA ALA A 153 14.90 -8.29 -6.46
C ALA A 153 15.55 -9.41 -5.63
N ASP A 154 16.38 -9.07 -4.66
CA ASP A 154 17.06 -10.04 -3.78
C ASP A 154 16.22 -10.48 -2.58
N SER A 155 15.01 -9.92 -2.38
CA SER A 155 14.15 -10.29 -1.26
C SER A 155 13.41 -11.60 -1.54
N ASP A 156 13.48 -12.51 -0.58
CA ASP A 156 12.82 -13.81 -0.66
C ASP A 156 11.30 -13.66 -0.86
N PRO A 157 10.64 -14.68 -1.48
CA PRO A 157 9.20 -14.72 -1.64
C PRO A 157 8.39 -14.50 -0.35
N GLY A 158 7.28 -13.79 -0.48
CA GLY A 158 6.20 -13.78 0.51
C GLY A 158 5.05 -14.73 0.14
N ARG A 159 3.87 -14.47 0.71
CA ARG A 159 2.59 -15.09 0.37
C ARG A 159 1.60 -14.03 -0.06
N LEU A 160 0.84 -14.33 -1.10
CA LEU A 160 -0.11 -13.39 -1.69
C LEU A 160 -1.32 -14.15 -2.22
N VAL A 161 -2.50 -13.76 -1.73
CA VAL A 161 -3.79 -14.21 -2.27
C VAL A 161 -4.43 -13.04 -2.99
N ALA A 162 -4.77 -13.25 -4.27
CA ALA A 162 -5.52 -12.29 -5.07
C ALA A 162 -6.95 -12.81 -5.28
N ARG A 163 -7.98 -12.03 -4.91
CA ARG A 163 -9.39 -12.39 -5.14
C ARG A 163 -10.22 -11.17 -5.51
N GLY A 164 -11.23 -11.35 -6.36
CA GLY A 164 -12.17 -10.28 -6.73
C GLY A 164 -11.61 -9.13 -7.58
N ASN A 165 -10.29 -9.04 -7.78
CA ASN A 165 -9.67 -7.96 -8.55
C ASN A 165 -10.05 -7.97 -10.04
N VAL A 166 -10.03 -6.79 -10.64
CA VAL A 166 -10.15 -6.57 -12.09
C VAL A 166 -8.78 -6.25 -12.66
N PHE A 167 -8.43 -6.90 -13.77
CA PHE A 167 -7.20 -6.68 -14.52
C PHE A 167 -7.57 -6.25 -15.95
N ASP A 168 -7.67 -4.94 -16.17
CA ASP A 168 -7.98 -4.31 -17.45
C ASP A 168 -6.68 -3.90 -18.16
N ASP A 169 -6.48 -4.43 -19.36
CA ASP A 169 -5.23 -4.36 -20.14
C ASP A 169 -3.96 -4.52 -19.27
N SER A 170 -4.01 -5.47 -18.33
CA SER A 170 -3.00 -5.67 -17.29
C SER A 170 -2.44 -7.08 -17.35
N GLY A 171 -1.26 -7.27 -16.77
CA GLY A 171 -0.62 -8.58 -16.70
C GLY A 171 -1.35 -9.56 -15.79
N ARG A 172 -0.86 -10.79 -15.75
CA ARG A 172 -1.39 -11.82 -14.84
C ARG A 172 -0.78 -11.60 -13.45
N PRO A 173 -1.59 -11.62 -12.36
CA PRO A 173 -1.05 -11.52 -11.02
C PRO A 173 -0.23 -12.77 -10.65
N GLU A 174 0.88 -12.55 -9.97
CA GLU A 174 1.57 -13.59 -9.20
C GLU A 174 0.86 -13.81 -7.87
N THR A 175 0.73 -15.08 -7.46
CA THR A 175 0.11 -15.48 -6.19
C THR A 175 0.86 -16.67 -5.63
N ALA A 176 0.89 -16.81 -4.30
CA ALA A 176 1.53 -17.94 -3.63
C ALA A 176 1.02 -18.14 -2.21
N GLY A 177 0.94 -19.41 -1.80
CA GLY A 177 0.61 -19.78 -0.43
C GLY A 177 -0.82 -19.42 -0.03
N SER A 178 -0.97 -19.07 1.25
CA SER A 178 -2.21 -18.66 1.90
C SER A 178 -1.93 -17.46 2.78
N VAL A 179 -2.95 -16.70 3.14
CA VAL A 179 -2.84 -15.54 4.03
C VAL A 179 -3.85 -15.70 5.15
N ALA A 180 -3.49 -15.30 6.37
CA ALA A 180 -4.44 -15.34 7.49
C ALA A 180 -5.68 -14.47 7.21
N GLU A 181 -6.79 -14.79 7.89
CA GLU A 181 -8.05 -14.06 7.72
C GLU A 181 -7.95 -12.64 8.26
N VAL A 182 -8.62 -11.69 7.59
CA VAL A 182 -8.70 -10.30 8.03
C VAL A 182 -9.50 -10.22 9.35
N PRO A 183 -8.91 -9.74 10.45
CA PRO A 183 -9.51 -9.86 11.79
C PRO A 183 -10.50 -8.74 12.14
N TYR A 184 -11.02 -8.03 11.15
CA TYR A 184 -11.95 -6.91 11.33
C TYR A 184 -13.06 -6.93 10.28
N ALA A 185 -14.17 -6.28 10.59
CA ALA A 185 -15.29 -6.13 9.65
C ALA A 185 -15.00 -5.01 8.64
N TYR A 186 -15.35 -5.25 7.38
CA TYR A 186 -15.28 -4.29 6.28
C TYR A 186 -16.34 -4.67 5.23
N SER A 187 -16.63 -3.74 4.32
CA SER A 187 -17.52 -3.97 3.18
C SER A 187 -16.84 -3.39 1.96
N PRO A 188 -16.22 -4.21 1.09
CA PRO A 188 -15.58 -3.69 -0.11
C PRO A 188 -16.65 -3.26 -1.13
N ASP A 189 -16.35 -2.22 -1.89
CA ASP A 189 -17.07 -1.90 -3.13
C ASP A 189 -16.77 -2.99 -4.18
N ALA A 190 -17.65 -3.12 -5.17
CA ALA A 190 -17.38 -4.01 -6.29
C ALA A 190 -16.14 -3.52 -7.05
N ALA A 191 -15.20 -4.41 -7.35
CA ALA A 191 -13.95 -4.06 -8.02
C ALA A 191 -14.16 -3.25 -9.31
N GLN A 192 -15.21 -3.54 -10.09
CA GLN A 192 -15.55 -2.83 -11.32
C GLN A 192 -15.95 -1.36 -11.11
N ASP A 193 -16.44 -1.00 -9.92
CA ASP A 193 -16.86 0.37 -9.60
C ASP A 193 -15.72 1.20 -9.00
N VAL A 194 -14.62 0.55 -8.60
CA VAL A 194 -13.45 1.18 -7.96
C VAL A 194 -12.90 2.36 -8.76
N PRO A 195 -12.72 2.33 -10.10
CA PRO A 195 -12.26 3.50 -10.83
C PRO A 195 -13.14 4.73 -10.61
N ALA A 196 -14.46 4.58 -10.64
CA ALA A 196 -15.39 5.69 -10.46
C ALA A 196 -15.42 6.17 -8.99
N VAL A 197 -15.44 5.23 -8.04
CA VAL A 197 -15.46 5.52 -6.60
C VAL A 197 -14.18 6.23 -6.17
N VAL A 198 -13.01 5.67 -6.53
CA VAL A 198 -11.71 6.18 -6.09
C VAL A 198 -11.35 7.49 -6.77
N THR A 199 -11.62 7.68 -8.07
CA THR A 199 -11.34 8.97 -8.73
C THR A 199 -12.23 10.10 -8.21
N ALA A 200 -13.42 9.79 -7.70
CA ALA A 200 -14.31 10.79 -7.10
C ALA A 200 -13.94 11.14 -5.66
N GLY A 201 -13.35 10.21 -4.90
CA GLY A 201 -13.10 10.36 -3.47
C GLY A 201 -11.64 10.57 -3.07
N ALA A 202 -10.65 10.07 -3.81
CA ALA A 202 -9.27 10.13 -3.35
C ALA A 202 -8.67 11.55 -3.38
N GLY A 203 -7.74 11.81 -2.47
CA GLY A 203 -6.98 13.05 -2.37
C GLY A 203 -7.65 14.14 -1.52
N PRO A 204 -6.97 15.30 -1.37
CA PRO A 204 -7.43 16.39 -0.53
C PRO A 204 -8.68 17.06 -1.13
N GLY A 205 -9.61 17.47 -0.27
CA GLY A 205 -10.85 18.17 -0.61
C GLY A 205 -12.09 17.27 -0.69
N ASN A 206 -11.95 15.95 -0.52
CA ASN A 206 -13.00 14.95 -0.74
C ASN A 206 -13.41 14.19 0.54
N ILE A 207 -13.40 14.87 1.70
CA ILE A 207 -13.50 14.31 3.07
C ILE A 207 -14.89 13.76 3.43
#